data_AF-A0A3L6PBT4-F1
#
_entry.id   AF-A0A3L6PBT4-F1
#
_cell.length_a   1.000
_cell.length_b   1.000
_cell.length_c   1.000
_cell.angle_alpha   90.00
_cell.angle_beta   90.00
_cell.angle_gamma   90.00
#
_symmetry.space_group_name_H-M   'P 1'
#
loop_
_entity.id
_entity.type
_entity.pdbx_description
1 polymer ?
#
loop_
_entity_poly.entity_id
_entity_poly.type
_entity_poly.pdbx_seq_one_letter_code
_entity_poly.pdbx_strand_id
1 'polypeptide(L)' 'MEFNYALRYMSSEFIRQHPDSMISYCDTFEGSVDILENRDRYGFVTTTDACCGLGKYGGLFYSLN' A
#
# COMPACT_ATOMS: atom_id res chain seq x y z
N MET A 1 3.05 11.31 -0.72
CA MET A 1 2.93 11.06 0.74
C MET A 1 1.78 11.82 1.38
N GLU A 2 1.56 13.11 1.08
CA GLU A 2 0.49 13.93 1.69
C GLU A 2 -0.89 13.27 1.77
N PHE A 3 -1.31 12.58 0.70
CA PHE A 3 -2.60 11.85 0.69
C PHE A 3 -2.68 10.77 1.78
N ASN A 4 -1.65 9.93 1.92
CA ASN A 4 -1.64 8.84 2.92
C ASN A 4 -1.58 9.40 4.35
N TYR A 5 -0.83 10.48 4.56
CA TYR A 5 -0.78 11.18 5.84
C TYR A 5 -2.15 11.75 6.23
N ALA A 6 -2.79 12.48 5.31
CA ALA A 6 -4.13 13.02 5.52
C ALA A 6 -5.17 11.92 5.76
N LEU A 7 -5.10 10.82 4.99
CA LEU A 7 -6.00 9.67 5.15
C LEU A 7 -5.87 9.03 6.54
N ARG A 8 -4.64 8.86 7.05
CA ARG A 8 -4.40 8.34 8.40
C ARG A 8 -5.04 9.24 9.46
N TYR A 9 -4.81 10.55 9.37
CA TYR A 9 -5.37 11.53 10.29
C TYR A 9 -6.91 11.54 10.27
N MET A 10 -7.50 11.61 9.08
CA MET A 10 -8.96 11.62 8.94
C MET A 10 -9.58 10.31 9.43
N SER A 11 -8.94 9.17 9.18
CA SER A 11 -9.39 7.87 9.68
C SER A 11 -9.36 7.79 11.20
N SER A 12 -8.30 8.30 11.85
CA SER A 12 -8.24 8.34 13.32
C SER A 12 -9.33 9.22 13.93
N GLU A 13 -9.61 10.37 13.32
CA GLU A 13 -10.70 11.24 13.78
C GLU A 13 -12.07 10.59 13.59
N PHE A 14 -12.29 9.89 12.48
CA PHE A 14 -13.55 9.20 12.22
C PHE A 14 -13.79 8.06 13.21
N ILE A 15 -12.78 7.23 13.49
CA ILE A 15 -12.86 6.16 14.51
C ILE A 15 -13.21 6.75 15.88
N ARG A 16 -12.57 7.87 16.24
CA ARG A 16 -12.83 8.58 17.50
C ARG A 16 -14.26 9.12 17.60
N GLN A 17 -14.85 9.57 16.49
CA GLN A 17 -16.21 10.12 16.42
C GLN A 17 -17.30 9.04 16.43
N HIS A 18 -16.96 7.78 16.11
CA HIS A 18 -17.90 6.67 16.00
C HIS A 18 -17.44 5.45 16.83
N PRO A 19 -17.40 5.56 18.18
CA PRO A 19 -16.87 4.49 19.04
C PRO A 19 -17.69 3.19 19.01
N ASP A 20 -18.97 3.26 18.61
CA ASP A 20 -19.84 2.09 18.48
C ASP A 20 -19.67 1.35 17.14
N SER A 21 -18.89 1.91 16.21
CA SER A 21 -18.61 1.32 14.90
C SER A 21 -17.32 0.52 14.93
N MET A 22 -17.31 -0.63 14.24
CA MET A 22 -16.10 -1.44 14.05
C MET A 22 -15.34 -0.97 12.81
N ILE A 23 -14.41 -0.04 13.00
CA ILE A 23 -13.60 0.54 11.92
C ILE A 23 -12.12 0.35 12.26
N SER A 24 -11.33 -0.13 11.29
CA SER A 24 -9.87 -0.23 11.41
C SER A 24 -9.21 0.50 10.26
N TYR A 25 -8.17 1.27 10.58
CA TYR A 25 -7.26 1.82 9.58
C TYR A 25 -6.13 0.80 9.31
N CYS A 26 -5.84 0.54 8.04
CA CYS A 26 -4.74 -0.32 7.62
C CYS A 26 -3.81 0.48 6.70
N ASP A 27 -2.52 0.55 7.05
CA ASP A 27 -1.52 1.23 6.24
C ASP A 27 -1.03 0.32 5.10
N THR A 28 -1.87 0.18 4.07
CA THR A 28 -1.54 -0.65 2.91
C THR A 28 -0.41 -0.08 2.08
N PHE A 29 -0.14 1.23 2.19
CA PHE A 29 0.97 1.85 1.48
C PHE A 29 2.29 1.35 2.05
N GLU A 30 2.49 1.50 3.37
CA GLU A 30 3.69 1.00 4.04
C GLU A 30 3.82 -0.52 3.89
N GLY A 31 2.73 -1.26 4.08
CA GLY A 31 2.75 -2.71 3.89
C GLY A 31 3.12 -3.14 2.47
N SER A 32 2.71 -2.38 1.45
CA SER A 32 3.12 -2.65 0.07
C SER A 32 4.59 -2.32 -0.15
N VAL A 33 5.08 -1.19 0.37
CA VAL A 33 6.50 -0.81 0.27
C VAL A 33 7.38 -1.87 0.93
N ASP A 34 7.02 -2.36 2.12
CA ASP A 34 7.77 -3.42 2.80
C ASP A 34 7.81 -4.73 1.97
N ILE A 35 6.71 -5.11 1.31
CA ILE A 35 6.71 -6.26 0.40
C ILE A 35 7.61 -6.02 -0.82
N LEU A 36 7.57 -4.82 -1.39
CA LEU A 36 8.41 -4.48 -2.54
C LEU A 36 9.90 -4.52 -2.20
N GLU A 37 10.28 -4.02 -1.02
CA GLU A 37 11.67 -3.93 -0.54
C GLU A 37 12.18 -5.25 0.07
N ASN A 38 11.31 -6.05 0.70
CA ASN A 38 11.65 -7.28 1.41
C ASN A 38 11.03 -8.54 0.76
N ARG A 39 10.87 -8.53 -0.56
CA ARG A 39 10.14 -9.55 -1.35
C ARG A 39 10.44 -11.01 -0.98
N ASP A 40 11.71 -11.32 -0.69
CA ASP A 40 12.16 -12.68 -0.39
C ASP A 40 11.58 -13.19 0.94
N ARG A 41 11.36 -12.30 1.92
CA ARG A 41 10.72 -12.64 3.20
C ARG A 41 9.26 -13.03 3.03
N TYR A 42 8.62 -12.51 1.99
CA TYR A 42 7.22 -12.72 1.66
C TYR A 42 7.03 -13.80 0.57
N GLY A 43 8.11 -14.43 0.10
CA GLY A 43 8.06 -15.50 -0.90
C GLY A 43 7.84 -15.02 -2.34
N PHE A 44 8.04 -13.73 -2.62
CA PHE A 44 7.92 -13.18 -3.97
C PHE A 44 9.25 -13.28 -4.73
N VAL A 45 9.19 -13.80 -5.97
CA VAL A 45 10.35 -13.90 -6.86
C VAL A 45 10.66 -12.57 -7.54
N THR A 46 9.63 -11.83 -7.95
CA THR A 46 9.73 -10.50 -8.54
C THR A 46 8.60 -9.62 -8.02
N THR A 47 8.91 -8.33 -7.89
CA THR A 47 7.98 -7.26 -7.50
C THR A 47 7.91 -6.16 -8.55
N THR A 48 8.71 -6.26 -9.61
CA THR A 48 8.83 -5.27 -10.67
C THR A 48 8.09 -5.67 -11.94
N ASP A 49 7.87 -6.97 -12.15
CA ASP A 49 7.20 -7.49 -13.35
C ASP A 49 5.74 -7.81 -13.07
N ALA A 50 4.83 -7.33 -13.90
CA ALA A 50 3.44 -7.76 -13.85
C ALA A 50 3.28 -9.18 -14.37
N CYS A 51 2.38 -9.91 -13.72
CA CYS A 51 1.91 -11.18 -14.21
C CYS A 51 1.22 -11.01 -15.57
N CYS A 52 1.48 -11.93 -16.50
CA CYS A 52 0.90 -11.96 -17.85
C CYS A 52 1.25 -10.77 -18.77
N GLY A 53 2.27 -9.97 -18.44
CA GLY A 53 2.71 -8.85 -19.28
C GLY A 53 1.69 -7.71 -19.39
N LEU A 54 0.78 -7.59 -18.43
CA LEU A 54 -0.23 -6.54 -18.40
C LEU A 54 0.38 -5.19 -17.97
N GLY A 55 0.04 -4.11 -18.66
CA GLY A 55 0.49 -2.74 -18.36
C GLY A 55 1.68 -2.26 -19.22
N LYS A 56 1.86 -0.94 -19.31
CA LYS A 56 2.99 -0.35 -20.05
C LYS A 56 4.30 -0.84 -19.44
N TYR A 57 5.25 -1.29 -20.27
CA TYR A 57 6.52 -1.89 -19.83
C TYR A 57 6.36 -3.14 -18.94
N GLY A 58 5.32 -3.94 -19.16
CA GLY A 58 5.08 -5.13 -18.34
C GLY A 58 4.66 -4.80 -16.91
N GLY A 59 4.02 -3.64 -16.70
CA GLY A 59 3.45 -3.24 -15.41
C GLY A 59 4.43 -2.64 -14.41
N LEU A 60 5.64 -2.30 -14.85
CA LEU A 60 6.60 -1.49 -14.09
C LEU A 60 5.98 -0.15 -13.69
N PHE A 61 5.77 0.05 -12.38
CA PHE A 61 5.47 1.36 -11.81
C PHE A 61 6.70 2.26 -11.99
N TYR A 62 6.58 3.28 -12.83
CA TYR A 62 7.62 4.30 -13.08
C TYR A 62 7.90 5.22 -11.86
N SER A 63 7.44 4.85 -10.66
CA SER A 63 7.44 5.71 -9.47
C SER A 63 8.63 5.49 -8.52
N LEU A 64 9.64 4.70 -8.93
CA LEU A 64 10.86 4.45 -8.15
C LEU A 64 12.14 4.86 -8.92
N ASN A 65 12.09 5.95 -9.69
CA ASN A 65 13.29 6.61 -10.20
C ASN A 65 13.49 7.95 -9.48
#